data_AF-A0AAW1HV38-F1
#
_entry.id   AF-A0AAW1HV38-F1
#
_cell.length_a   1.000
_cell.length_b   1.000
_cell.length_c   1.000
_cell.angle_alpha   90.00
_cell.angle_beta   90.00
_cell.angle_gamma   90.00
#
_symmetry.space_group_name_H-M   'P 1'
#
loop_
_entity.id
_entity.type
_entity.pdbx_description
1 polymer ?
#
loop_
_entity_poly.entity_id
_entity_poly.type
_entity_poly.pdbx_seq_one_letter_code
_entity_poly.pdbx_strand_id
1 'polypeptide(L)'
;MNKTGTGGDLGIRQSNIPLPIGCEYTLSCYARASIAGTIAKLQVGETGYAWVTKEVTLTTEWVKYSYTFKTLYPTTSFIFGLATSRTGPAEFCGMKLEAGNKATDWSLSPWDVTSRLTKLEAAVKLEAGNKATDWSLSPWDVTSRLTKLEAAVIALGGTI
;
A
#
# COMPACT_ATOMS: atom_id res chain seq x y z
N MET A 1 -11.01 -12.37 -4.89
CA MET A 1 -11.71 -12.80 -6.12
C MET A 1 -11.87 -14.31 -6.03
N ASN A 2 -13.11 -14.82 -5.92
CA ASN A 2 -13.39 -16.25 -5.85
C ASN A 2 -13.44 -16.82 -7.26
N LYS A 3 -12.63 -17.84 -7.56
CA LYS A 3 -12.62 -18.48 -8.89
C LYS A 3 -12.80 -19.98 -8.72
N THR A 4 -13.95 -20.49 -9.17
CA THR A 4 -14.31 -21.90 -9.23
C THR A 4 -14.38 -22.29 -10.70
N GLY A 5 -13.53 -23.22 -11.15
CA GLY A 5 -13.48 -23.65 -12.55
C GLY A 5 -12.76 -24.97 -12.70
N THR A 6 -13.26 -25.82 -13.58
CA THR A 6 -12.74 -27.17 -13.82
C THR A 6 -12.19 -27.17 -15.25
N GLY A 7 -10.86 -27.12 -15.38
CA GLY A 7 -10.17 -27.18 -16.67
C GLY A 7 -9.28 -25.96 -16.94
N GLY A 8 -7.96 -26.16 -16.85
CA GLY A 8 -6.94 -25.13 -17.08
C GLY A 8 -6.42 -24.46 -15.80
N ASP A 9 -5.28 -23.80 -15.93
CA ASP A 9 -4.63 -23.07 -14.85
C ASP A 9 -5.54 -21.94 -14.34
N LEU A 10 -6.19 -22.16 -13.19
CA LEU A 10 -7.00 -21.14 -12.55
C LEU A 10 -6.11 -20.16 -11.80
N GLY A 11 -5.93 -18.97 -12.35
CA GLY A 11 -5.12 -17.96 -11.69
C GLY A 11 -5.28 -16.55 -12.25
N ILE A 12 -4.45 -15.69 -11.71
CA ILE A 12 -4.21 -14.32 -12.13
C ILE A 12 -2.83 -14.30 -12.77
N ARG A 13 -2.79 -13.90 -14.05
CA ARG A 13 -1.58 -13.88 -14.86
C ARG A 13 -1.21 -12.44 -15.21
N GLN A 14 0.09 -12.15 -15.16
CA GLN A 14 0.67 -11.00 -15.84
C GLN A 14 1.67 -11.52 -16.89
N SER A 15 1.67 -10.91 -18.09
CA SER A 15 2.44 -11.42 -19.23
C SER A 15 3.40 -10.37 -19.78
N ASN A 16 4.47 -10.84 -20.42
CA ASN A 16 5.43 -10.02 -21.18
C ASN A 16 6.03 -8.86 -20.37
N ILE A 17 6.38 -9.11 -19.11
CA ILE A 17 7.01 -8.09 -18.26
C ILE A 17 8.49 -8.00 -18.64
N PRO A 18 8.99 -6.81 -19.04
CA PRO A 18 10.38 -6.64 -19.43
C PRO A 18 11.28 -6.71 -18.20
N LEU A 19 12.08 -7.76 -18.08
CA LEU A 19 13.03 -7.97 -17.00
C LEU A 19 14.42 -8.25 -17.59
N PRO A 20 15.49 -7.57 -17.14
CA PRO A 20 16.85 -7.85 -17.62
C PRO A 20 17.24 -9.30 -17.36
N ILE A 21 17.92 -9.91 -18.33
CA ILE A 21 18.37 -11.31 -18.25
C ILE A 21 19.42 -11.46 -17.15
N GLY A 22 19.34 -12.55 -16.40
CA GLY A 22 20.32 -12.91 -15.38
C GLY A 22 20.12 -12.23 -14.02
N CYS A 23 19.07 -11.44 -13.85
CA CYS A 23 18.73 -10.80 -12.60
C CYS A 23 17.83 -11.69 -11.73
N GLU A 24 17.98 -11.58 -10.41
CA GLU A 24 17.12 -12.28 -9.45
C GLU A 24 15.88 -11.45 -9.14
N TYR A 25 14.73 -12.12 -9.09
CA TYR A 25 13.45 -11.53 -8.72
C TYR A 25 12.70 -12.44 -7.77
N THR A 26 11.86 -11.84 -6.92
CA THR A 26 11.00 -12.55 -5.98
C THR A 26 9.53 -12.23 -6.24
N LEU A 27 8.73 -13.25 -6.53
CA LEU A 27 7.27 -13.17 -6.46
C LEU A 27 6.81 -13.43 -5.04
N SER A 28 5.80 -12.69 -4.60
CA SER A 28 5.11 -12.99 -3.35
C SER A 28 3.63 -12.65 -3.40
N CYS A 29 2.85 -13.32 -2.57
CA CYS A 29 1.44 -13.02 -2.32
C CYS A 29 1.04 -13.52 -0.93
N TYR A 30 -0.02 -12.95 -0.38
CA TYR A 30 -0.75 -13.57 0.71
C TYR A 30 -1.83 -14.47 0.11
N ALA A 31 -1.97 -15.66 0.67
CA ALA A 31 -3.01 -16.59 0.25
C ALA A 31 -3.57 -17.37 1.44
N ARG A 32 -4.84 -17.76 1.30
CA ARG A 32 -5.53 -18.71 2.17
C ARG A 32 -6.52 -19.53 1.35
N ALA A 33 -6.94 -20.67 1.87
CA ALA A 33 -7.96 -21.51 1.27
C ALA A 33 -9.04 -21.87 2.27
N SER A 34 -10.27 -22.13 1.80
CA SER A 34 -11.33 -22.65 2.67
C SER A 34 -11.03 -24.06 3.20
N ILE A 35 -10.10 -24.78 2.57
CA ILE A 35 -9.70 -26.13 2.93
C ILE A 35 -8.17 -26.15 3.09
N ALA A 36 -7.69 -26.49 4.29
CA ALA A 36 -6.26 -26.69 4.53
C ALA A 36 -5.73 -27.83 3.64
N GLY A 37 -4.53 -27.67 3.07
CA GLY A 37 -3.99 -28.66 2.13
C GLY A 37 -4.33 -28.40 0.66
N THR A 38 -5.11 -27.35 0.37
CA THR A 38 -5.29 -26.84 -1.00
C THR A 38 -3.94 -26.43 -1.57
N ILE A 39 -3.62 -26.85 -2.80
CA ILE A 39 -2.36 -26.49 -3.44
C ILE A 39 -2.58 -25.30 -4.37
N ALA A 40 -1.83 -24.24 -4.09
CA ALA A 40 -1.65 -23.11 -4.98
C ALA A 40 -0.30 -23.18 -5.69
N LYS A 41 -0.13 -22.35 -6.69
CA LYS A 41 1.07 -22.25 -7.51
C LYS A 41 1.48 -20.83 -7.77
N LEU A 42 2.79 -20.61 -7.71
CA LEU A 42 3.49 -19.43 -8.20
C LEU A 42 4.29 -19.89 -9.42
N GLN A 43 3.91 -19.45 -10.61
CA GLN A 43 4.55 -19.85 -11.85
C GLN A 43 5.26 -18.68 -12.51
N VAL A 44 6.39 -18.98 -13.15
CA VAL A 44 7.13 -18.05 -14.01
C VAL A 44 7.49 -18.76 -15.30
N GLY A 45 7.51 -18.02 -16.40
CA GLY A 45 7.88 -18.55 -17.70
C GLY A 45 7.81 -17.48 -18.75
N GLU A 46 8.14 -17.84 -19.99
CA GLU A 46 8.02 -16.94 -21.12
C GLU A 46 7.21 -17.62 -22.23
N THR A 47 6.47 -16.83 -23.00
CA THR A 47 5.64 -17.37 -24.08
C THR A 47 6.54 -18.11 -25.07
N GLY A 48 6.23 -19.38 -25.34
CA GLY A 48 7.06 -20.24 -26.21
C GLY A 48 8.20 -20.98 -25.51
N TYR A 49 8.36 -20.82 -24.19
CA TYR A 49 9.34 -21.56 -23.38
C TYR A 49 8.69 -22.34 -22.24
N ALA A 50 9.49 -23.20 -21.60
CA ALA A 50 9.06 -23.98 -20.44
C ALA A 50 8.73 -23.07 -19.24
N TRP A 51 7.70 -23.44 -18.50
CA TRP A 51 7.28 -22.76 -17.29
C TRP A 51 7.84 -23.47 -16.06
N VAL A 52 8.32 -22.69 -15.10
CA VAL A 52 8.70 -23.18 -13.77
C VAL A 52 7.55 -22.95 -12.81
N THR A 53 7.17 -23.99 -12.09
CA THR A 53 6.04 -23.97 -11.15
C THR A 53 6.55 -24.23 -9.74
N LYS A 54 6.27 -23.30 -8.83
CA LYS A 54 6.42 -23.50 -7.38
C LYS A 54 5.05 -23.79 -6.79
N GLU A 55 4.83 -25.02 -6.36
CA GLU A 55 3.64 -25.38 -5.59
C GLU A 55 3.81 -24.97 -4.11
N VAL A 56 2.71 -24.48 -3.53
CA VAL A 56 2.62 -24.12 -2.12
C VAL A 56 1.33 -24.67 -1.53
N THR A 57 1.43 -25.20 -0.31
CA THR A 57 0.28 -25.72 0.41
C THR A 57 -0.36 -24.61 1.24
N LEU A 58 -1.62 -24.29 0.92
CA LEU A 58 -2.40 -23.27 1.60
C LEU A 58 -2.95 -23.77 2.93
N THR A 59 -3.01 -22.85 3.89
CA THR A 59 -3.73 -23.01 5.16
C THR A 59 -5.07 -22.27 5.09
N THR A 60 -5.86 -22.36 6.16
CA THR A 60 -7.11 -21.59 6.32
C THR A 60 -6.87 -20.14 6.74
N GLU A 61 -5.65 -19.81 7.14
CA GLU A 61 -5.24 -18.46 7.55
C GLU A 61 -4.45 -17.77 6.46
N TRP A 62 -4.42 -16.43 6.49
CA TRP A 62 -3.58 -15.66 5.57
C TRP A 62 -2.10 -15.90 5.86
N VAL A 63 -1.42 -16.53 4.92
CA VAL A 63 0.04 -16.77 4.97
C VAL A 63 0.70 -16.14 3.76
N LYS A 64 1.89 -15.56 3.96
CA LYS A 64 2.72 -15.02 2.88
C LYS A 64 3.51 -16.15 2.23
N TYR A 65 3.37 -16.30 0.93
CA TYR A 65 4.13 -17.25 0.12
C TYR A 65 5.01 -16.49 -0.86
N SER A 66 6.18 -17.04 -1.16
CA SER A 66 7.12 -16.44 -2.09
C SER A 66 7.86 -17.45 -2.95
N TYR A 67 8.34 -16.98 -4.10
CA TYR A 67 9.17 -17.73 -5.02
C TYR A 67 10.21 -16.82 -5.65
N THR A 68 11.49 -17.16 -5.46
CA THR A 68 12.64 -16.47 -6.04
C THR A 68 13.11 -17.21 -7.29
N PHE A 69 13.34 -16.45 -8.37
CA PHE A 69 13.79 -16.98 -9.65
C PHE A 69 14.83 -16.06 -10.28
N LYS A 70 15.60 -16.62 -11.22
CA LYS A 70 16.54 -15.86 -12.05
C LYS A 70 15.95 -15.74 -13.46
N THR A 71 15.93 -14.54 -14.02
CA THR A 71 15.43 -14.30 -15.37
C THR A 71 16.35 -14.93 -16.41
N LEU A 72 15.77 -15.67 -17.35
CA LEU A 72 16.51 -16.30 -18.44
C LEU A 72 16.24 -15.62 -19.79
N TYR A 73 15.22 -14.77 -19.84
CA TYR A 73 14.68 -14.17 -21.04
C TYR A 73 14.42 -12.67 -20.82
N PRO A 74 14.38 -11.85 -21.89
CA PRO A 74 14.19 -10.40 -21.77
C PRO A 74 12.77 -10.01 -21.35
N THR A 75 11.84 -10.95 -21.45
CA THR A 75 10.48 -10.83 -20.94
C THR A 75 10.17 -12.03 -20.06
N THR A 76 9.29 -11.84 -19.08
CA THR A 76 8.80 -12.90 -18.22
C THR A 76 7.32 -12.70 -17.95
N SER A 77 6.59 -13.80 -17.98
CA SER A 77 5.21 -13.91 -17.53
C SER A 77 5.16 -14.65 -16.20
N PHE A 78 4.16 -14.33 -15.37
CA PHE A 78 3.97 -15.01 -14.10
C PHE A 78 2.50 -15.19 -13.75
N ILE A 79 2.23 -16.19 -12.91
CA ILE A 79 0.88 -16.61 -12.52
C ILE A 79 0.83 -16.89 -11.02
N PHE A 80 -0.21 -16.37 -10.37
CA PHE A 80 -0.67 -16.81 -9.05
C PHE A 80 -1.98 -17.58 -9.22
N GLY A 81 -2.04 -18.84 -8.82
CA GLY A 81 -3.23 -19.65 -9.07
C GLY A 81 -3.36 -20.91 -8.25
N LEU A 82 -4.38 -21.70 -8.53
CA LEU A 82 -4.61 -23.05 -8.01
C LEU A 82 -3.95 -24.10 -8.91
N ALA A 83 -3.46 -25.18 -8.31
CA ALA A 83 -3.02 -26.36 -9.05
C ALA A 83 -4.24 -27.10 -9.64
N THR A 84 -4.06 -27.74 -10.79
CA THR A 84 -5.12 -28.32 -11.63
C THR A 84 -5.88 -29.50 -10.99
N SER A 85 -5.36 -30.09 -9.92
CA SER A 85 -5.85 -31.34 -9.34
C SER A 85 -6.48 -31.20 -7.95
N ARG A 86 -6.70 -29.98 -7.43
CA ARG A 86 -7.21 -29.80 -6.06
C ARG A 86 -8.32 -28.76 -5.94
N THR A 87 -9.34 -29.15 -5.17
CA THR A 87 -10.62 -28.45 -5.05
C THR A 87 -10.69 -27.71 -3.73
N GLY A 88 -11.01 -26.41 -3.80
CA GLY A 88 -11.29 -25.56 -2.65
C GLY A 88 -11.21 -24.09 -3.06
N PRO A 89 -12.12 -23.21 -2.62
CA PRO A 89 -11.96 -21.77 -2.84
C PRO A 89 -10.64 -21.30 -2.21
N ALA A 90 -9.84 -20.58 -2.99
CA ALA A 90 -8.66 -19.91 -2.50
C ALA A 90 -8.75 -18.42 -2.79
N GLU A 91 -8.24 -17.64 -1.85
CA GLU A 91 -8.19 -16.20 -1.91
C GLU A 91 -6.72 -15.77 -1.95
N PHE A 92 -6.43 -14.80 -2.81
CA PHE A 92 -5.10 -14.24 -3.01
C PHE A 92 -5.19 -12.73 -2.86
N CYS A 93 -4.18 -12.13 -2.23
CA CYS A 93 -4.01 -10.67 -2.17
C CYS A 93 -2.52 -10.29 -2.06
N GLY A 94 -2.24 -9.00 -2.20
CA GLY A 94 -0.89 -8.46 -2.03
C GLY A 94 0.15 -9.05 -2.99
N MET A 95 -0.24 -9.36 -4.23
CA MET A 95 0.67 -9.92 -5.23
C MET A 95 1.74 -8.88 -5.59
N LYS A 96 3.00 -9.29 -5.52
CA LYS A 96 4.16 -8.42 -5.66
C LYS A 96 5.27 -9.14 -6.42
N LEU A 97 5.91 -8.44 -7.34
CA LEU A 97 7.15 -8.83 -8.01
C LEU A 97 8.22 -7.79 -7.65
N GLU A 98 9.35 -8.23 -7.12
CA GLU A 98 10.44 -7.35 -6.68
C GLU A 98 11.78 -7.82 -7.21
N ALA A 99 12.66 -6.87 -7.54
CA ALA A 99 14.06 -7.18 -7.82
C ALA A 99 14.77 -7.63 -6.53
N GLY A 100 15.61 -8.66 -6.66
CA GLY A 100 16.35 -9.26 -5.56
C GLY A 100 15.79 -10.62 -5.13
N ASN A 101 16.47 -11.22 -4.15
CA ASN A 101 16.25 -12.61 -3.72
C ASN A 101 15.42 -12.76 -2.43
N LYS A 102 14.89 -11.66 -1.90
CA LYS A 102 14.05 -11.64 -0.70
C LYS A 102 12.78 -10.86 -0.96
N ALA A 103 11.66 -11.40 -0.52
CA ALA A 103 10.40 -10.66 -0.48
C ALA A 103 10.48 -9.62 0.64
N THR A 104 10.25 -8.35 0.33
CA THR A 104 10.12 -7.31 1.34
C THR A 104 8.66 -7.18 1.77
N ASP A 105 8.41 -6.53 2.90
CA ASP A 105 7.04 -6.23 3.30
C ASP A 105 6.42 -5.17 2.40
N TRP A 106 5.09 -5.06 2.47
CA TRP A 106 4.39 -4.07 1.68
C TRP A 106 4.71 -2.67 2.22
N SER A 107 5.08 -1.77 1.32
CA SER A 107 5.18 -0.34 1.60
C SER A 107 4.23 0.42 0.67
N LEU A 108 3.73 1.55 1.14
CA LEU A 108 3.00 2.48 0.29
C LEU A 108 3.88 2.90 -0.88
N SER A 109 3.30 2.94 -2.08
CA SER A 109 4.02 3.53 -3.20
C SER A 109 4.31 5.01 -2.90
N PRO A 110 5.38 5.59 -3.47
CA PRO A 110 5.67 7.01 -3.32
C PRO A 110 4.46 7.91 -3.69
N TRP A 111 3.66 7.48 -4.66
CA TRP A 111 2.48 8.20 -5.14
C TRP A 111 1.33 8.19 -4.14
N ASP A 112 1.12 7.07 -3.44
CA ASP A 112 0.13 6.99 -2.36
C ASP A 112 0.50 7.90 -1.20
N VAL A 113 1.80 7.97 -0.86
CA VAL A 113 2.33 8.88 0.17
C VAL A 113 2.09 10.34 -0.22
N THR A 114 2.39 10.72 -1.46
CA THR A 114 2.13 12.08 -1.96
C THR A 114 0.64 12.42 -1.91
N SER A 115 -0.23 11.50 -2.35
CA SER A 115 -1.68 11.74 -2.33
C SER A 115 -2.22 11.94 -0.90
N ARG A 116 -1.70 11.20 0.08
CA ARG A 116 -2.03 11.35 1.50
C ARG A 116 -1.52 12.68 2.05
N LEU A 117 -0.31 13.10 1.67
CA LEU A 117 0.25 14.39 2.06
C LEU A 117 -0.59 15.54 1.50
N THR A 118 -0.95 15.52 0.21
CA THR A 118 -1.80 16.56 -0.39
C THR A 118 -3.17 16.63 0.28
N LYS A 119 -3.78 15.48 0.65
CA LYS A 119 -5.04 15.44 1.40
C LYS A 119 -4.89 16.02 2.81
N LEU A 120 -3.79 15.71 3.51
CA LEU A 120 -3.48 16.29 4.82
C LEU A 120 -3.25 17.79 4.72
N GLU A 121 -2.52 18.26 3.71
CA GLU A 121 -2.32 19.69 3.45
C GLU A 121 -3.65 20.41 3.21
N ALA A 122 -4.56 19.82 2.42
CA ALA A 122 -5.88 20.38 2.19
C ALA A 122 -6.74 20.43 3.47
N ALA A 123 -6.70 19.37 4.29
CA ALA A 123 -7.41 19.33 5.57
C ALA A 123 -6.84 20.35 6.57
N VAL A 124 -5.52 20.47 6.68
CA VAL A 124 -4.85 21.49 7.51
C VAL A 124 -5.14 22.90 6.99
N LYS A 125 -5.28 23.09 5.66
CA LYS A 125 -5.67 24.38 5.07
C LYS A 125 -7.12 24.79 5.40
N LEU A 126 -8.02 23.85 5.73
CA LEU A 126 -9.36 24.18 6.23
C LEU A 126 -9.32 24.68 7.68
N GLU A 127 -8.44 24.11 8.52
CA GLU A 127 -8.19 24.64 9.88
C GLU A 127 -7.43 25.97 9.85
N ALA A 128 -6.60 26.23 8.82
CA ALA A 128 -5.94 27.53 8.62
C ALA A 128 -6.90 28.64 8.13
N GLY A 129 -8.16 28.32 7.85
CA GLY A 129 -9.25 29.29 7.73
C GLY A 129 -9.66 29.90 9.08
N ASN A 130 -9.32 29.22 10.19
CA ASN A 130 -9.30 29.76 11.55
C ASN A 130 -7.84 29.80 12.02
N LYS A 131 -7.06 30.79 11.55
CA LYS A 131 -5.66 30.97 11.98
C LYS A 131 -5.57 31.15 13.50
N ALA A 132 -5.29 30.08 14.23
CA ALA A 132 -5.00 30.08 15.67
C ALA A 132 -3.49 30.28 15.96
N THR A 133 -2.75 31.07 15.16
CA THR A 133 -1.30 31.25 15.37
C THR A 133 -0.78 32.67 15.14
N ASP A 134 -1.66 33.67 15.15
CA ASP A 134 -1.21 35.05 15.39
C ASP A 134 -2.15 35.66 16.42
N TRP A 135 -1.94 35.31 17.70
CA TRP A 135 -2.56 36.03 18.82
C TRP A 135 -1.87 37.38 18.97
N SER A 136 -2.00 38.24 17.96
CA SER A 136 -1.95 39.67 18.21
C SER A 136 -3.29 40.03 18.84
N LEU A 137 -3.23 40.79 19.94
CA LEU A 137 -4.44 41.39 20.48
C LEU A 137 -5.06 42.19 19.34
N SER A 138 -6.32 41.88 19.06
CA SER A 138 -7.06 42.60 18.05
C SER A 138 -7.04 44.11 18.38
N PRO A 139 -7.13 44.99 17.37
CA PRO A 139 -7.17 46.44 17.61
C PRO A 139 -8.23 46.84 18.64
N TRP A 140 -9.39 46.17 18.66
CA TRP A 140 -10.45 46.42 19.63
C TRP A 140 -10.10 45.95 21.06
N ASP A 141 -9.38 44.85 21.23
CA ASP A 141 -8.91 44.40 22.54
C ASP A 141 -7.86 45.35 23.13
N VAL A 142 -6.97 45.89 22.28
CA VAL A 142 -5.98 46.90 22.68
C VAL A 142 -6.69 48.19 23.12
N THR A 143 -7.66 48.66 22.33
CA THR A 143 -8.46 49.84 22.69
C THR A 143 -9.21 49.63 24.01
N SER A 144 -9.87 48.48 24.20
CA SER A 144 -10.58 48.18 25.44
C SER A 144 -9.66 48.16 26.67
N ARG A 145 -8.46 47.60 26.53
CA ARG A 145 -7.46 47.59 27.60
C ARG A 145 -6.93 48.99 27.91
N LEU A 146 -6.71 49.82 26.89
CA LEU A 146 -6.28 51.21 27.06
C LEU A 146 -7.35 52.02 27.81
N THR A 147 -8.61 51.94 27.40
CA THR A 147 -9.72 52.65 28.06
C THR A 147 -9.89 52.21 29.53
N LYS A 148 -9.72 50.92 29.82
CA LYS A 148 -9.75 50.43 31.22
C LYS A 148 -8.59 50.96 32.05
N LEU A 149 -7.40 51.10 31.45
CA LEU A 149 -6.23 51.65 32.12
C LEU A 149 -6.39 53.15 32.39
N GLU A 150 -6.88 53.90 31.39
CA GLU A 150 -7.18 55.33 31.53
C GLU A 150 -8.19 55.57 32.66
N ALA A 151 -9.27 54.77 32.72
CA ALA A 151 -10.25 54.85 33.80
C ALA A 151 -9.65 54.55 35.18
N ALA A 152 -8.74 53.57 35.29
CA ALA A 152 -8.07 53.23 36.54
C ALA A 152 -7.08 54.32 37.00
N VAL A 153 -6.35 54.94 36.07
CA VAL A 153 -5.43 56.06 36.37
C VAL A 153 -6.22 57.29 36.85
N ILE A 154 -7.34 57.60 36.20
CA ILE A 154 -8.24 58.69 36.61
C ILE A 154 -8.81 58.42 38.02
N ALA A 155 -9.22 57.18 38.30
CA ALA A 155 -9.76 56.80 39.62
C ALA A 155 -8.72 56.90 40.76
N LEU A 156 -7.43 56.84 40.44
CA LEU A 156 -6.32 57.01 41.39
C LEU A 156 -5.89 58.48 41.54
N GLY A 157 -6.60 59.42 40.90
CA GLY A 157 -6.28 60.86 40.95
C GLY A 157 -5.12 61.27 40.05
N GLY A 158 -4.63 60.38 39.18
CA GLY A 158 -3.67 60.72 38.14
C GLY A 158 -4.36 61.50 37.03
N THR A 159 -3.88 62.71 36.74
CA THR A 159 -4.26 63.44 35.52
C THR A 159 -3.41 62.91 34.36
N ILE A 160 -4.04 62.64 33.22
CA ILE A 160 -3.36 62.27 31.97
C ILE A 160 -2.83 63.54 31.29
#